data_AF-A0AAN8VQV4-F1
#
_entry.id   AF-A0AAN8VQV4-F1
#
_cell.length_a   1.000
_cell.length_b   1.000
_cell.length_c   1.000
_cell.angle_alpha   90.00
_cell.angle_beta   90.00
_cell.angle_gamma   90.00
#
_symmetry.space_group_name_H-M   'P 1'
#
loop_
_entity.id
_entity.type
_entity.pdbx_description
1 polymer ?
#
loop_
_entity_poly.entity_id
_entity_poly.type
_entity_poly.pdbx_seq_one_letter_code
_entity_poly.pdbx_strand_id
1 'polypeptide(L)'
;IGKTSFPASSGSNICRCPNCTSADPDILYDFIVPLNMSSGKVNGKFFTYTGMRVLAGSPYPSELLKASKIEFPAFNGLSVLCSMTSTKFSYLTLVIATFAIAQTALAGDPDILSDFIIPPNMTLPDIDGNFFTFTGMRVLVGAPEPTKFTVLKASMAEFPALNGQSVSYAVLQYPAGSINPPHTHPRASELLFVIDGSLEVGFVDTTNKLYTQTLELGDMFIFPKGLVHYQYNADANNSAIAVSAFGSAGAGTVSVPLSVFTTNIDDTILAEAFKTDVATIQKLKAGLAPPKH
;
A
#
# COMPACT_ATOMS: atom_id res chain seq x y z
N ILE A 1 -13.77 -56.51 1.71
CA ILE A 1 -14.60 -57.26 0.73
C ILE A 1 -15.73 -56.34 0.31
N GLY A 2 -15.89 -56.11 -1.00
CA GLY A 2 -16.88 -55.20 -1.59
C GLY A 2 -16.24 -54.14 -2.49
N LYS A 3 -15.83 -54.54 -3.70
CA LYS A 3 -15.46 -53.63 -4.80
C LYS A 3 -16.75 -53.12 -5.44
N THR A 4 -16.90 -51.80 -5.56
CA THR A 4 -17.88 -51.18 -6.46
C THR A 4 -17.13 -50.26 -7.43
N SER A 5 -17.17 -50.66 -8.70
CA SER A 5 -16.63 -49.98 -9.87
C SER A 5 -17.56 -48.85 -10.31
N PHE A 6 -16.99 -47.68 -10.62
CA PHE A 6 -17.68 -46.63 -11.37
C PHE A 6 -17.39 -46.78 -12.87
N PRO A 7 -18.39 -46.60 -13.75
CA PRO A 7 -18.19 -46.66 -15.19
C PRO A 7 -17.43 -45.42 -15.68
N ALA A 8 -16.48 -45.65 -16.58
CA ALA A 8 -15.86 -44.58 -17.38
C ALA A 8 -16.88 -44.09 -18.41
N SER A 9 -17.29 -42.83 -18.33
CA SER A 9 -18.02 -42.15 -19.41
C SER A 9 -17.13 -41.07 -20.04
N SER A 10 -16.66 -41.43 -21.22
CA SER A 10 -16.23 -40.62 -22.36
C SER A 10 -16.64 -39.13 -22.39
N GLY A 11 -15.70 -38.29 -22.82
CA GLY A 11 -15.99 -37.10 -23.63
C GLY A 11 -15.82 -35.74 -22.95
N SER A 12 -14.59 -35.33 -22.66
CA SER A 12 -14.28 -33.92 -22.42
C SER A 12 -13.80 -33.26 -23.71
N ASN A 13 -14.66 -32.43 -24.32
CA ASN A 13 -14.27 -31.50 -25.38
C ASN A 13 -13.32 -30.46 -24.80
N ILE A 14 -12.04 -30.60 -25.12
CA ILE A 14 -10.99 -29.62 -24.81
C ILE A 14 -11.06 -28.55 -25.90
N CYS A 15 -11.49 -27.33 -25.56
CA CYS A 15 -11.23 -26.16 -26.40
C CYS A 15 -9.72 -25.87 -26.38
N ARG A 16 -9.01 -26.25 -27.44
CA ARG A 16 -7.62 -25.83 -27.69
C ARG A 16 -7.63 -24.44 -28.34
N CYS A 17 -6.98 -23.48 -27.71
CA CYS A 17 -6.65 -22.20 -28.33
C CYS A 17 -5.35 -22.38 -29.13
N PRO A 18 -5.32 -22.14 -30.46
CA PRO A 18 -4.10 -22.20 -31.25
C PRO A 18 -3.42 -20.82 -31.24
N ASN A 19 -2.13 -20.79 -30.88
CA ASN A 19 -1.20 -19.63 -30.90
C ASN A 19 -1.05 -18.79 -29.63
N CYS A 20 -0.56 -19.40 -28.55
CA CYS A 20 0.32 -18.69 -27.61
C CYS A 20 1.70 -19.38 -27.62
N THR A 21 2.62 -18.88 -28.41
CA THR A 21 4.04 -19.24 -28.38
C THR A 21 4.84 -18.12 -27.74
N SER A 22 5.35 -18.37 -26.54
CA SER A 22 6.68 -18.02 -26.01
C SER A 22 6.59 -17.83 -24.49
N ALA A 23 7.36 -18.65 -23.80
CA ALA A 23 7.51 -18.67 -22.36
C ALA A 23 8.70 -17.78 -21.98
N ASP A 24 8.56 -17.06 -20.87
CA ASP A 24 9.68 -16.57 -20.07
C ASP A 24 9.51 -17.20 -18.67
N PRO A 25 10.49 -17.94 -18.12
CA PRO A 25 10.31 -18.69 -16.89
C PRO A 25 10.88 -17.89 -15.72
N ASP A 26 10.06 -17.19 -14.94
CA ASP A 26 10.38 -16.81 -13.54
C ASP A 26 9.24 -16.04 -12.84
N ILE A 27 8.03 -16.62 -12.79
CA ILE A 27 7.00 -16.16 -11.87
C ILE A 27 6.24 -17.37 -11.30
N LEU A 28 6.68 -17.85 -10.14
CA LEU A 28 5.95 -18.82 -9.33
C LEU A 28 5.02 -18.05 -8.36
N TYR A 29 3.76 -17.86 -8.74
CA TYR A 29 2.70 -17.53 -7.77
C TYR A 29 1.89 -18.80 -7.53
N ASP A 30 1.94 -19.31 -6.30
CA ASP A 30 1.03 -20.35 -5.81
C ASP A 30 -0.39 -19.80 -5.79
N PHE A 31 -1.18 -20.14 -6.80
CA PHE A 31 -2.63 -20.00 -6.73
C PHE A 31 -3.23 -21.29 -6.18
N ILE A 32 -3.81 -21.22 -4.99
CA ILE A 32 -4.78 -22.23 -4.53
C ILE A 32 -6.03 -22.05 -5.40
N VAL A 33 -6.17 -22.87 -6.45
CA VAL A 33 -7.39 -22.92 -7.25
C VAL A 33 -8.31 -24.00 -6.67
N PRO A 34 -9.54 -23.69 -6.24
CA PRO A 34 -10.51 -24.71 -5.88
C PRO A 34 -10.93 -25.48 -7.13
N LEU A 35 -10.45 -26.71 -7.29
CA LEU A 35 -10.89 -27.60 -8.37
C LEU A 35 -12.21 -28.28 -7.96
N ASN A 36 -13.29 -27.82 -8.60
CA ASN A 36 -14.63 -28.41 -8.65
C ASN A 36 -15.36 -28.55 -7.30
N MET A 37 -16.28 -27.60 -7.05
CA MET A 37 -17.46 -27.88 -6.24
C MET A 37 -18.33 -28.86 -7.02
N SER A 38 -18.49 -30.09 -6.51
CA SER A 38 -19.56 -30.97 -6.98
C SER A 38 -20.70 -30.93 -5.97
N SER A 39 -21.90 -30.63 -6.46
CA SER A 39 -23.15 -30.70 -5.70
C SER A 39 -23.89 -31.96 -6.07
N GLY A 40 -24.25 -32.77 -5.07
CA GLY A 40 -25.05 -33.99 -5.24
C GLY A 40 -26.31 -33.95 -4.38
N LYS A 41 -27.36 -34.62 -4.85
CA LYS A 41 -28.64 -34.77 -4.12
C LYS A 41 -28.74 -36.19 -3.61
N VAL A 42 -28.83 -36.38 -2.29
CA VAL A 42 -29.09 -37.69 -1.67
C VAL A 42 -30.29 -37.54 -0.76
N ASN A 43 -31.34 -38.32 -1.00
CA ASN A 43 -32.61 -38.31 -0.25
C ASN A 43 -33.19 -36.90 -0.01
N GLY A 44 -33.17 -36.05 -1.04
CA GLY A 44 -33.80 -34.72 -0.98
C GLY A 44 -33.01 -33.62 -0.26
N LYS A 45 -31.86 -33.94 0.34
CA LYS A 45 -30.94 -32.94 0.94
C LYS A 45 -29.75 -32.67 0.01
N PHE A 46 -29.32 -31.41 -0.03
CA PHE A 46 -28.17 -30.97 -0.82
C PHE A 46 -26.89 -31.06 0.01
N PHE A 47 -25.83 -31.60 -0.60
CA PHE A 47 -24.51 -31.67 0.00
C PHE A 47 -23.49 -31.03 -0.95
N THR A 48 -22.62 -30.20 -0.40
CA THR A 48 -21.42 -29.68 -1.06
C THR A 48 -20.20 -30.36 -0.49
N TYR A 49 -19.37 -30.92 -1.37
CA TYR A 49 -18.07 -31.47 -1.00
C TYR A 49 -16.97 -30.57 -1.58
N THR A 50 -16.07 -30.14 -0.70
CA THR A 50 -14.84 -29.45 -1.11
C THR A 50 -13.71 -30.46 -1.04
N GLY A 51 -13.27 -30.97 -2.19
CA GLY A 51 -12.08 -31.81 -2.27
C GLY A 51 -10.85 -30.93 -2.46
N MET A 52 -9.97 -30.83 -1.46
CA MET A 52 -8.61 -30.33 -1.68
C MET A 52 -7.73 -31.47 -2.19
N ARG A 53 -7.12 -31.32 -3.36
CA ARG A 53 -6.09 -32.22 -3.85
C ARG A 53 -4.73 -31.58 -3.57
N VAL A 54 -3.92 -32.19 -2.70
CA VAL A 54 -2.51 -31.83 -2.55
C VAL A 54 -1.79 -32.31 -3.82
N LEU A 55 -1.19 -31.40 -4.58
CA LEU A 55 -0.28 -31.76 -5.66
C LEU A 55 1.04 -32.23 -5.02
N ALA A 56 1.53 -33.39 -5.44
CA ALA A 56 2.63 -34.11 -4.80
C ALA A 56 3.96 -33.33 -4.86
N GLY A 57 4.64 -33.20 -3.71
CA GLY A 57 5.97 -32.58 -3.62
C GLY A 57 6.45 -32.11 -2.23
N SER A 58 5.74 -32.37 -1.12
CA SER A 58 6.15 -31.95 0.23
C SER A 58 6.47 -33.15 1.14
N PRO A 59 7.54 -33.11 1.98
CA PRO A 59 8.03 -34.26 2.73
C PRO A 59 7.35 -34.51 4.09
N TYR A 60 6.13 -34.02 4.34
CA TYR A 60 5.45 -34.17 5.64
C TYR A 60 4.23 -35.12 5.59
N PRO A 61 4.01 -35.96 6.62
CA PRO A 61 3.04 -37.04 6.59
C PRO A 61 1.59 -36.55 6.72
N SER A 62 0.69 -37.24 6.03
CA SER A 62 -0.75 -36.97 5.98
C SER A 62 -1.47 -37.31 7.28
N GLU A 63 -1.88 -36.30 8.06
CA GLU A 63 -2.88 -36.45 9.12
C GLU A 63 -4.30 -36.12 8.61
N LEU A 64 -5.23 -36.99 9.00
CA LEU A 64 -6.65 -37.00 8.67
C LEU A 64 -7.41 -35.78 9.25
N LEU A 65 -7.89 -34.88 8.39
CA LEU A 65 -8.92 -33.90 8.75
C LEU A 65 -10.27 -34.61 8.94
N LYS A 66 -10.71 -34.76 10.19
CA LYS A 66 -12.10 -35.12 10.54
C LYS A 66 -13.03 -33.98 10.12
N ALA A 67 -13.91 -34.24 9.16
CA ALA A 67 -14.99 -33.33 8.79
C ALA A 67 -16.04 -33.27 9.92
N SER A 68 -16.12 -32.14 10.63
CA SER A 68 -17.24 -31.82 11.52
C SER A 68 -18.46 -31.43 10.69
N LYS A 69 -19.59 -32.12 10.88
CA LYS A 69 -20.89 -31.72 10.32
C LYS A 69 -21.31 -30.38 10.92
N ILE A 70 -21.41 -29.35 10.08
CA ILE A 70 -22.07 -28.09 10.42
C ILE A 70 -23.45 -28.13 9.75
N GLU A 71 -24.50 -28.25 10.54
CA GLU A 71 -25.88 -28.10 10.07
C GLU A 71 -26.26 -26.62 10.16
N PHE A 72 -26.48 -25.98 9.00
CA PHE A 72 -27.02 -24.63 8.94
C PHE A 72 -28.57 -24.67 8.94
N PRO A 73 -29.25 -23.74 9.62
CA PRO A 73 -30.70 -23.62 9.52
C PRO A 73 -31.10 -23.31 8.07
N ALA A 74 -32.18 -23.94 7.60
CA ALA A 74 -32.66 -23.77 6.24
C ALA A 74 -33.00 -22.30 5.96
N PHE A 75 -32.14 -21.62 5.22
CA PHE A 75 -32.40 -20.27 4.72
C PHE A 75 -33.50 -20.35 3.66
N ASN A 76 -34.69 -19.84 3.99
CA ASN A 76 -35.83 -19.72 3.08
C ASN A 76 -35.60 -18.74 1.90
N GLY A 77 -34.40 -18.18 1.74
CA GLY A 77 -34.02 -17.31 0.62
C GLY A 77 -33.67 -18.05 -0.68
N LEU A 78 -33.46 -19.37 -0.64
CA LEU A 78 -33.04 -20.16 -1.81
C LEU A 78 -34.13 -20.28 -2.88
N SER A 79 -35.42 -20.20 -2.50
CA SER A 79 -36.56 -20.27 -3.42
C SER A 79 -36.69 -19.03 -4.30
N VAL A 80 -36.28 -17.86 -3.80
CA VAL A 80 -36.32 -16.59 -4.54
C VAL A 80 -35.24 -16.57 -5.64
N LEU A 81 -34.05 -17.08 -5.34
CA LEU A 81 -32.94 -17.17 -6.30
C LEU A 81 -33.24 -18.12 -7.47
N CYS A 82 -33.94 -19.22 -7.21
CA CYS A 82 -34.28 -20.21 -8.24
C CYS A 82 -35.43 -19.77 -9.17
N SER A 83 -36.19 -18.73 -8.79
CA SER A 83 -37.31 -18.16 -9.55
C SER A 83 -36.91 -16.95 -10.41
N MET A 84 -35.69 -16.44 -10.27
CA MET A 84 -35.23 -15.27 -11.01
C MET A 84 -34.83 -15.64 -12.43
N THR A 85 -35.33 -14.89 -13.41
CA THR A 85 -34.88 -15.01 -14.80
C THR A 85 -33.37 -14.74 -14.88
N SER A 86 -32.66 -15.38 -15.82
CA SER A 86 -31.19 -15.25 -15.99
C SER A 86 -30.69 -13.80 -15.93
N THR A 87 -31.44 -12.86 -16.50
CA THR A 87 -31.18 -11.42 -16.42
C THR A 87 -31.22 -10.86 -15.00
N LYS A 88 -32.24 -11.17 -14.20
CA LYS A 88 -32.40 -10.67 -12.82
C LYS A 88 -31.33 -11.23 -11.88
N PHE A 89 -30.90 -12.48 -12.09
CA PHE A 89 -29.79 -13.08 -11.34
C PHE A 89 -28.47 -12.36 -11.66
N SER A 90 -28.20 -12.07 -12.93
CA SER A 90 -27.02 -11.28 -13.35
C SER A 90 -27.01 -9.85 -12.80
N TYR A 91 -28.17 -9.20 -12.68
CA TYR A 91 -28.27 -7.89 -12.03
C TYR A 91 -27.99 -8.00 -10.53
N LEU A 92 -28.49 -9.02 -9.85
CA LEU A 92 -28.26 -9.22 -8.43
C LEU A 92 -26.79 -9.52 -8.13
N THR A 93 -26.12 -10.35 -8.95
CA THR A 93 -24.68 -10.61 -8.80
C THR A 93 -23.84 -9.37 -9.11
N LEU A 94 -24.21 -8.58 -10.11
CA LEU A 94 -23.56 -7.30 -10.41
C LEU A 94 -23.72 -6.32 -9.23
N VAL A 95 -24.92 -6.23 -8.64
CA VAL A 95 -25.17 -5.38 -7.47
C VAL A 95 -24.36 -5.85 -6.26
N ILE A 96 -24.35 -7.15 -5.94
CA ILE A 96 -23.53 -7.70 -4.84
C ILE A 96 -22.04 -7.47 -5.10
N ALA A 97 -21.56 -7.65 -6.34
CA ALA A 97 -20.18 -7.36 -6.71
C ALA A 97 -19.87 -5.86 -6.53
N THR A 98 -20.77 -4.95 -6.92
CA THR A 98 -20.58 -3.51 -6.69
C THR A 98 -20.58 -3.13 -5.20
N PHE A 99 -21.42 -3.75 -4.37
CA PHE A 99 -21.41 -3.54 -2.91
C PHE A 99 -20.16 -4.13 -2.24
N ALA A 100 -19.64 -5.27 -2.73
CA ALA A 100 -18.39 -5.84 -2.26
C ALA A 100 -17.18 -4.97 -2.66
N ILE A 101 -17.20 -4.38 -3.86
CA ILE A 101 -16.17 -3.43 -4.33
C ILE A 101 -16.25 -2.10 -3.54
N ALA A 102 -17.45 -1.64 -3.19
CA ALA A 102 -17.65 -0.39 -2.44
C ALA A 102 -17.04 -0.41 -1.02
N GLN A 103 -16.85 -1.59 -0.41
CA GLN A 103 -16.20 -1.74 0.90
C GLN A 103 -14.67 -1.67 0.84
N THR A 104 -14.06 -1.51 -0.34
CA THR A 104 -12.60 -1.53 -0.52
C THR A 104 -11.96 -0.17 -0.78
N ALA A 105 -12.75 0.91 -0.80
CA ALA A 105 -12.23 2.26 -0.95
C ALA A 105 -11.78 2.88 0.40
N LEU A 106 -11.03 2.12 1.20
CA LEU A 106 -10.30 2.71 2.33
C LEU A 106 -9.07 3.41 1.76
N ALA A 107 -9.10 4.75 1.76
CA ALA A 107 -7.99 5.55 1.26
C ALA A 107 -6.78 5.56 2.21
N GLY A 108 -6.89 5.03 3.44
CA GLY A 108 -5.84 5.04 4.47
C GLY A 108 -5.18 3.68 4.71
N ASP A 109 -4.31 3.63 5.72
CA ASP A 109 -3.79 2.36 6.23
C ASP A 109 -4.95 1.50 6.78
N PRO A 110 -4.90 0.17 6.62
CA PRO A 110 -5.96 -0.70 7.10
C PRO A 110 -5.96 -0.75 8.63
N ASP A 111 -7.15 -0.59 9.23
CA ASP A 111 -7.33 -0.82 10.66
C ASP A 111 -7.06 -2.30 10.99
N ILE A 112 -6.32 -2.54 12.07
CA ILE A 112 -6.10 -3.88 12.61
C ILE A 112 -7.20 -4.26 13.60
N LEU A 113 -7.45 -5.56 13.72
CA LEU A 113 -8.44 -6.12 14.66
C LEU A 113 -7.79 -6.69 15.93
N SER A 114 -6.48 -6.52 16.08
CA SER A 114 -5.68 -6.89 17.25
C SER A 114 -4.97 -5.65 17.80
N ASP A 115 -4.41 -5.74 18.99
CA ASP A 115 -3.69 -4.59 19.61
C ASP A 115 -2.44 -4.20 18.80
N PHE A 116 -1.73 -5.18 18.25
CA PHE A 116 -0.56 -5.00 17.38
C PHE A 116 -0.37 -6.21 16.47
N ILE A 117 0.51 -6.07 15.46
CA ILE A 117 0.89 -7.16 14.54
C ILE A 117 2.24 -7.74 14.97
N ILE A 118 2.30 -9.05 15.12
CA ILE A 118 3.54 -9.78 15.37
C ILE A 118 4.24 -10.05 14.03
N PRO A 119 5.50 -9.63 13.85
CA PRO A 119 6.27 -9.93 12.66
C PRO A 119 6.40 -11.45 12.43
N PRO A 120 6.47 -11.91 11.16
CA PRO A 120 6.46 -13.35 10.83
C PRO A 120 7.58 -14.18 11.46
N ASN A 121 8.65 -13.53 11.91
CA ASN A 121 9.84 -14.14 12.49
C ASN A 121 9.88 -14.07 14.02
N MET A 122 8.80 -13.64 14.68
CA MET A 122 8.72 -13.53 16.14
C MET A 122 7.46 -14.20 16.67
N THR A 123 7.48 -14.54 17.95
CA THR A 123 6.33 -15.04 18.70
C THR A 123 6.04 -14.11 19.88
N LEU A 124 4.84 -14.22 20.48
CA LEU A 124 4.47 -13.38 21.64
C LEU A 124 5.53 -13.35 22.76
N PRO A 125 6.17 -14.47 23.15
CA PRO A 125 7.25 -14.45 24.14
C PRO A 125 8.47 -13.60 23.76
N ASP A 126 8.68 -13.34 22.47
CA ASP A 126 9.80 -12.53 21.96
C ASP A 126 9.48 -11.03 21.96
N ILE A 127 8.21 -10.64 22.19
CA ILE A 127 7.76 -9.26 22.16
C ILE A 127 7.83 -8.66 23.57
N ASP A 128 8.67 -7.64 23.72
CA ASP A 128 8.79 -6.84 24.93
C ASP A 128 8.77 -5.33 24.62
N GLY A 129 9.08 -4.49 25.61
CA GLY A 129 9.14 -3.04 25.44
C GLY A 129 10.14 -2.55 24.39
N ASN A 130 11.17 -3.34 24.05
CA ASN A 130 12.14 -2.97 23.02
C ASN A 130 11.50 -2.99 21.64
N PHE A 131 10.58 -3.92 21.36
CA PHE A 131 9.84 -3.96 20.09
C PHE A 131 9.06 -2.67 19.85
N PHE A 132 8.47 -2.09 20.91
CA PHE A 132 7.68 -0.86 20.86
C PHE A 132 8.51 0.42 21.06
N THR A 133 9.85 0.33 21.05
CA THR A 133 10.72 1.48 21.29
C THR A 133 11.61 1.77 20.08
N PHE A 134 11.46 2.94 19.48
CA PHE A 134 12.39 3.43 18.46
C PHE A 134 13.42 4.39 19.06
N THR A 135 14.69 3.97 19.09
CA THR A 135 15.78 4.80 19.63
C THR A 135 16.56 5.56 18.55
N GLY A 136 16.23 5.39 17.28
CA GLY A 136 16.98 5.98 16.15
C GLY A 136 17.05 7.51 16.20
N MET A 137 16.04 8.17 16.77
CA MET A 137 16.00 9.64 16.91
C MET A 137 17.01 10.21 17.92
N ARG A 138 17.60 9.37 18.80
CA ARG A 138 18.58 9.84 19.80
C ARG A 138 19.82 10.48 19.16
N VAL A 139 20.14 10.14 17.92
CA VAL A 139 21.28 10.72 17.18
C VAL A 139 21.15 12.22 16.95
N LEU A 140 19.95 12.79 17.12
CA LEU A 140 19.68 14.22 16.97
C LEU A 140 19.94 15.00 18.26
N VAL A 141 19.92 14.34 19.43
CA VAL A 141 20.06 15.02 20.72
C VAL A 141 21.52 15.40 20.93
N GLY A 142 21.80 16.70 20.94
CA GLY A 142 23.16 17.23 21.04
C GLY A 142 24.00 17.04 19.78
N ALA A 143 23.35 16.78 18.64
CA ALA A 143 24.01 16.76 17.33
C ALA A 143 24.55 18.15 16.97
N PRO A 144 25.64 18.23 16.18
CA PRO A 144 26.06 19.50 15.60
C PRO A 144 25.03 20.00 14.59
N GLU A 145 25.10 21.30 14.29
CA GLU A 145 24.24 21.95 13.30
C GLU A 145 24.24 21.22 11.95
N PRO A 146 23.07 21.06 11.30
CA PRO A 146 22.98 20.40 10.02
C PRO A 146 23.71 21.20 8.95
N THR A 147 24.54 20.53 8.15
CA THR A 147 25.26 21.15 7.01
C THR A 147 24.54 20.94 5.67
N LYS A 148 23.57 20.03 5.64
CA LYS A 148 22.70 19.75 4.49
C LYS A 148 21.30 19.45 4.97
N PHE A 149 20.29 19.68 4.13
CA PHE A 149 18.94 19.24 4.42
C PHE A 149 18.93 17.72 4.64
N THR A 150 18.41 17.28 5.78
CA THR A 150 18.31 15.85 6.11
C THR A 150 16.95 15.53 6.71
N VAL A 151 16.50 14.31 6.46
CA VAL A 151 15.26 13.77 7.01
C VAL A 151 15.59 12.45 7.70
N LEU A 152 15.36 12.38 9.00
CA LEU A 152 15.42 11.14 9.77
C LEU A 152 14.00 10.61 9.95
N LYS A 153 13.73 9.39 9.48
CA LYS A 153 12.38 8.80 9.47
C LYS A 153 12.22 7.77 10.59
N ALA A 154 11.00 7.70 11.10
CA ALA A 154 10.46 6.59 11.87
C ALA A 154 9.15 6.17 11.21
N SER A 155 9.25 5.58 10.01
CA SER A 155 8.15 4.90 9.33
C SER A 155 8.15 3.41 9.66
N MET A 156 7.18 2.65 9.18
CA MET A 156 7.14 1.20 9.33
C MET A 156 8.43 0.51 8.83
N ALA A 157 9.15 1.12 7.87
CA ALA A 157 10.41 0.59 7.39
C ALA A 157 11.54 0.65 8.44
N GLU A 158 11.58 1.71 9.25
CA GLU A 158 12.59 1.88 10.31
C GLU A 158 12.09 1.39 11.67
N PHE A 159 10.79 1.45 11.92
CA PHE A 159 10.13 1.11 13.17
C PHE A 159 8.95 0.14 12.91
N PRO A 160 9.21 -1.18 12.82
CA PRO A 160 8.20 -2.16 12.42
C PRO A 160 6.96 -2.25 13.31
N ALA A 161 7.05 -1.81 14.57
CA ALA A 161 5.90 -1.77 15.48
C ALA A 161 4.79 -0.80 15.03
N LEU A 162 5.07 0.10 14.07
CA LEU A 162 4.06 0.96 13.46
C LEU A 162 3.12 0.21 12.49
N ASN A 163 3.41 -1.05 12.16
CA ASN A 163 2.55 -1.85 11.29
C ASN A 163 1.15 -1.99 11.90
N GLY A 164 0.14 -1.47 11.19
CA GLY A 164 -1.25 -1.45 11.64
C GLY A 164 -1.62 -0.31 12.58
N GLN A 165 -0.72 0.64 12.86
CA GLN A 165 -0.96 1.75 13.79
C GLN A 165 -1.30 3.07 13.09
N SER A 166 -1.21 3.12 11.76
CA SER A 166 -1.62 4.26 10.93
C SER A 166 -0.90 5.59 11.27
N VAL A 167 0.30 5.53 11.87
CA VAL A 167 1.08 6.70 12.24
C VAL A 167 2.57 6.50 11.97
N SER A 168 3.27 7.58 11.63
CA SER A 168 4.73 7.63 11.54
C SER A 168 5.26 9.04 11.79
N TYR A 169 6.58 9.15 11.99
CA TYR A 169 7.26 10.42 12.18
C TYR A 169 8.41 10.62 11.19
N ALA A 170 8.75 11.89 10.96
CA ALA A 170 10.05 12.30 10.46
C ALA A 170 10.54 13.54 11.22
N VAL A 171 11.85 13.66 11.40
CA VAL A 171 12.50 14.90 11.85
C VAL A 171 13.29 15.48 10.68
N LEU A 172 13.03 16.74 10.38
CA LEU A 172 13.58 17.47 9.25
C LEU A 172 14.54 18.54 9.80
N GLN A 173 15.77 18.51 9.32
CA GLN A 173 16.81 19.46 9.71
C GLN A 173 17.19 20.30 8.50
N TYR A 174 17.03 21.62 8.63
CA TYR A 174 17.22 22.60 7.58
C TYR A 174 18.39 23.51 7.91
N PRO A 175 19.56 23.36 7.26
CA PRO A 175 20.57 24.42 7.27
C PRO A 175 19.99 25.75 6.76
N ALA A 176 20.68 26.84 7.06
CA ALA A 176 20.37 28.15 6.51
C ALA A 176 20.18 28.12 4.99
N GLY A 177 19.13 28.75 4.49
CA GLY A 177 18.81 28.83 3.06
C GLY A 177 18.45 27.50 2.40
N SER A 178 18.21 26.42 3.15
CA SER A 178 17.90 25.10 2.58
C SER A 178 16.42 24.87 2.35
N ILE A 179 16.10 23.96 1.41
CA ILE A 179 14.73 23.68 0.98
C ILE A 179 14.43 22.17 1.08
N ASN A 180 13.22 21.84 1.51
CA ASN A 180 12.56 20.60 1.15
C ASN A 180 11.69 20.89 -0.10
N PRO A 181 12.14 20.48 -1.30
CA PRO A 181 11.53 20.92 -2.55
C PRO A 181 10.07 20.46 -2.67
N PRO A 182 9.28 21.02 -3.61
CA PRO A 182 7.91 20.61 -3.83
C PRO A 182 7.76 19.07 -3.91
N HIS A 183 6.92 18.52 -3.04
CA HIS A 183 6.69 17.09 -2.91
C HIS A 183 5.26 16.79 -2.45
N THR A 184 4.88 15.52 -2.46
CA THR A 184 3.60 15.04 -1.95
C THR A 184 3.72 13.72 -1.19
N HIS A 185 2.80 13.51 -0.26
CA HIS A 185 2.60 12.27 0.48
C HIS A 185 1.32 11.58 -0.02
N PRO A 186 1.42 10.56 -0.89
CA PRO A 186 0.24 9.97 -1.55
C PRO A 186 -0.69 9.25 -0.57
N ARG A 187 -0.18 8.83 0.60
CA ARG A 187 -0.94 8.01 1.55
C ARG A 187 -1.23 8.68 2.89
N ALA A 188 -0.73 9.88 3.16
CA ALA A 188 -0.95 10.55 4.44
C ALA A 188 -1.11 12.06 4.30
N SER A 189 -1.90 12.65 5.20
CA SER A 189 -1.69 14.05 5.57
C SER A 189 -0.46 14.14 6.47
N GLU A 190 0.18 15.30 6.47
CA GLU A 190 1.34 15.61 7.31
C GLU A 190 1.01 16.76 8.25
N LEU A 191 1.35 16.60 9.53
CA LEU A 191 1.26 17.65 10.52
C LEU A 191 2.69 18.00 10.98
N LEU A 192 3.17 19.15 10.53
CA LEU A 192 4.49 19.69 10.83
C LEU A 192 4.44 20.53 12.10
N PHE A 193 5.42 20.37 12.99
CA PHE A 193 5.62 21.16 14.21
C PHE A 193 7.06 21.67 14.26
N VAL A 194 7.25 22.99 14.36
CA VAL A 194 8.58 23.60 14.43
C VAL A 194 9.12 23.53 15.85
N ILE A 195 10.31 22.94 16.02
CA ILE A 195 10.97 22.76 17.33
C ILE A 195 12.26 23.57 17.48
N ASP A 196 12.75 24.17 16.38
CA ASP A 196 13.85 25.13 16.39
C ASP A 196 13.83 25.98 15.10
N GLY A 197 14.28 27.23 15.20
CA GLY A 197 14.31 28.19 14.08
C GLY A 197 12.92 28.63 13.56
N SER A 198 12.89 29.01 12.29
CA SER A 198 11.70 29.47 11.56
C SER A 198 11.65 28.82 10.17
N LEU A 199 10.44 28.56 9.64
CA LEU A 199 10.24 27.92 8.35
C LEU A 199 9.14 28.60 7.53
N GLU A 200 9.45 28.95 6.29
CA GLU A 200 8.44 29.23 5.29
C GLU A 200 7.88 27.92 4.75
N VAL A 201 6.55 27.79 4.80
CA VAL A 201 5.85 26.60 4.32
C VAL A 201 4.76 26.97 3.34
N GLY A 202 4.38 26.03 2.49
CA GLY A 202 3.15 26.19 1.71
C GLY A 202 2.69 24.93 1.01
N PHE A 203 1.39 24.92 0.66
CA PHE A 203 0.79 23.90 -0.20
C PHE A 203 -0.12 24.53 -1.25
N VAL A 204 -0.36 23.77 -2.32
CA VAL A 204 -1.23 24.17 -3.43
C VAL A 204 -2.47 23.27 -3.45
N ASP A 205 -3.65 23.87 -3.45
CA ASP A 205 -4.91 23.12 -3.58
C ASP A 205 -5.24 22.75 -5.03
N THR A 206 -6.31 21.99 -5.22
CA THR A 206 -6.75 21.51 -6.56
C THR A 206 -7.30 22.62 -7.46
N THR A 207 -7.48 23.84 -6.94
CA THR A 207 -7.81 25.04 -7.72
C THR A 207 -6.56 25.85 -8.11
N ASN A 208 -5.37 25.33 -7.79
CA ASN A 208 -4.07 26.01 -7.91
C ASN A 208 -3.91 27.23 -7.00
N LYS A 209 -4.66 27.30 -5.90
CA LYS A 209 -4.45 28.35 -4.90
C LYS A 209 -3.33 27.94 -3.95
N LEU A 210 -2.37 28.82 -3.79
CA LEU A 210 -1.26 28.70 -2.84
C LEU A 210 -1.70 29.18 -1.45
N TYR A 211 -1.41 28.37 -0.44
CA TYR A 211 -1.53 28.72 0.98
C TYR A 211 -0.15 28.66 1.60
N THR A 212 0.31 29.76 2.18
CA THR A 212 1.65 29.89 2.76
C THR A 212 1.61 30.51 4.15
N GLN A 213 2.64 30.22 4.93
CA GLN A 213 2.89 30.87 6.21
C GLN A 213 4.39 30.80 6.56
N THR A 214 4.87 31.77 7.35
CA THR A 214 6.14 31.67 8.06
C THR A 214 5.86 31.19 9.47
N LEU A 215 6.34 29.99 9.80
CA LEU A 215 6.16 29.33 11.08
C LEU A 215 7.33 29.64 12.01
N GLU A 216 7.04 30.00 13.24
CA GLU A 216 8.02 30.18 14.31
C GLU A 216 8.08 28.96 15.23
N LEU A 217 9.04 28.95 16.16
CA LEU A 217 9.14 27.93 17.20
C LEU A 217 7.79 27.71 17.91
N GLY A 218 7.30 26.48 17.90
CA GLY A 218 6.04 26.09 18.52
C GLY A 218 4.82 26.17 17.60
N ASP A 219 4.97 26.66 16.37
CA ASP A 219 3.88 26.66 15.39
C ASP A 219 3.70 25.28 14.75
N MET A 220 2.46 25.03 14.33
CA MET A 220 2.05 23.84 13.59
C MET A 220 1.44 24.20 12.24
N PHE A 221 1.65 23.35 11.24
CA PHE A 221 1.03 23.50 9.93
C PHE A 221 0.62 22.14 9.36
N ILE A 222 -0.55 22.10 8.74
CA ILE A 222 -1.13 20.88 8.15
C ILE A 222 -0.95 20.90 6.64
N PHE A 223 -0.39 19.83 6.09
CA PHE A 223 -0.40 19.55 4.66
C PHE A 223 -1.44 18.47 4.37
N PRO A 224 -2.55 18.81 3.69
CA PRO A 224 -3.57 17.83 3.36
C PRO A 224 -3.02 16.72 2.46
N LYS A 225 -3.50 15.50 2.69
CA LYS A 225 -3.08 14.30 1.96
C LYS A 225 -3.05 14.50 0.45
N GLY A 226 -1.92 14.11 -0.16
CA GLY A 226 -1.74 14.11 -1.60
C GLY A 226 -1.48 15.47 -2.24
N LEU A 227 -1.60 16.59 -1.51
CA LEU A 227 -1.33 17.91 -2.08
C LEU A 227 0.17 18.20 -2.17
N VAL A 228 0.55 18.93 -3.23
CA VAL A 228 1.94 19.39 -3.41
C VAL A 228 2.22 20.47 -2.38
N HIS A 229 3.32 20.32 -1.65
CA HIS A 229 3.76 21.26 -0.63
C HIS A 229 5.29 21.32 -0.53
N TYR A 230 5.80 22.31 0.20
CA TYR A 230 7.22 22.56 0.39
C TYR A 230 7.50 23.18 1.76
N GLN A 231 8.76 23.14 2.17
CA GLN A 231 9.29 23.91 3.30
C GLN A 231 10.61 24.54 2.91
N TYR A 232 10.87 25.75 3.38
CA TYR A 232 12.07 26.53 3.09
C TYR A 232 12.54 27.23 4.36
N ASN A 233 13.81 27.04 4.72
CA ASN A 233 14.45 27.86 5.73
C ASN A 233 14.98 29.13 5.06
N ALA A 234 14.27 30.24 5.22
CA ALA A 234 14.63 31.54 4.66
C ALA A 234 15.70 32.28 5.49
N ASP A 235 16.04 31.80 6.69
CA ASP A 235 17.13 32.37 7.49
C ASP A 235 18.47 32.09 6.80
N ALA A 236 19.28 33.14 6.65
CA ALA A 236 20.57 33.09 5.98
C ALA A 236 21.72 32.58 6.86
N ASN A 237 21.53 32.52 8.17
CA ASN A 237 22.57 32.21 9.15
C ASN A 237 22.20 31.05 10.08
N ASN A 238 20.93 30.90 10.42
CA ASN A 238 20.48 29.93 11.41
C ASN A 238 19.82 28.72 10.74
N SER A 239 19.95 27.56 11.39
CA SER A 239 19.22 26.36 11.01
C SER A 239 17.77 26.40 11.53
N ALA A 240 16.97 25.44 11.08
CA ALA A 240 15.65 25.16 11.61
C ALA A 240 15.44 23.65 11.72
N ILE A 241 14.65 23.22 12.71
CA ILE A 241 14.30 21.82 12.93
C ILE A 241 12.79 21.71 13.11
N ALA A 242 12.19 20.76 12.40
CA ALA A 242 10.77 20.47 12.51
C ALA A 242 10.50 18.96 12.60
N VAL A 243 9.39 18.62 13.23
CA VAL A 243 8.90 17.24 13.35
C VAL A 243 7.61 17.11 12.55
N SER A 244 7.57 16.14 11.65
CA SER A 244 6.38 15.81 10.85
C SER A 244 5.74 14.53 11.38
N ALA A 245 4.48 14.60 11.77
CA ALA A 245 3.63 13.45 12.05
C ALA A 245 2.79 13.12 10.83
N PHE A 246 2.64 11.83 10.50
CA PHE A 246 1.86 11.39 9.36
C PHE A 246 0.72 10.47 9.80
N GLY A 247 -0.46 10.63 9.18
CA GLY A 247 -1.60 9.72 9.35
C GLY A 247 -1.48 8.40 8.56
N SER A 248 -0.28 7.84 8.50
CA SER A 248 0.04 6.53 7.91
C SER A 248 1.37 6.05 8.49
N ALA A 249 1.50 4.74 8.71
CA ALA A 249 2.77 4.09 9.03
C ALA A 249 3.76 4.14 7.85
N GLY A 250 3.28 4.38 6.63
CA GLY A 250 4.08 4.46 5.42
C GLY A 250 3.57 5.51 4.43
N ALA A 251 3.63 6.79 4.81
CA ALA A 251 3.13 7.92 4.01
C ALA A 251 3.58 7.93 2.53
N GLY A 252 4.83 7.51 2.28
CA GLY A 252 5.49 7.63 0.99
C GLY A 252 5.82 9.08 0.64
N THR A 253 6.77 9.31 -0.25
CA THR A 253 7.14 10.66 -0.68
C THR A 253 7.37 10.65 -2.18
N VAL A 254 6.77 11.60 -2.88
CA VAL A 254 7.00 11.85 -4.30
C VAL A 254 7.57 13.25 -4.43
N SER A 255 8.87 13.35 -4.73
CA SER A 255 9.50 14.64 -5.04
C SER A 255 9.09 15.06 -6.45
N VAL A 256 8.41 16.18 -6.59
CA VAL A 256 7.97 16.70 -7.89
C VAL A 256 9.16 16.92 -8.84
N PRO A 257 10.24 17.65 -8.47
CA PRO A 257 11.34 17.89 -9.40
C PRO A 257 12.04 16.59 -9.83
N LEU A 258 12.28 15.65 -8.89
CA LEU A 258 12.94 14.38 -9.23
C LEU A 258 12.02 13.50 -10.08
N SER A 259 10.75 13.33 -9.70
CA SER A 259 9.83 12.49 -10.47
C SER A 259 9.59 13.01 -11.89
N VAL A 260 9.58 14.33 -12.08
CA VAL A 260 9.38 14.95 -13.40
C VAL A 260 10.65 14.94 -14.25
N PHE A 261 11.81 15.28 -13.69
CA PHE A 261 13.02 15.55 -14.48
C PHE A 261 14.12 14.50 -14.36
N THR A 262 14.09 13.60 -13.38
CA THR A 262 15.11 12.54 -13.22
C THR A 262 14.58 11.14 -13.55
N THR A 263 13.51 11.06 -14.33
CA THR A 263 12.90 9.82 -14.83
C THR A 263 12.96 9.75 -16.36
N ASN A 264 12.49 8.63 -16.92
CA ASN A 264 12.48 8.39 -18.37
C ASN A 264 11.31 9.06 -19.10
N ILE A 265 10.69 10.10 -18.53
CA ILE A 265 9.70 10.89 -19.28
C ILE A 265 10.42 11.59 -20.44
N ASP A 266 9.88 11.40 -21.63
CA ASP A 266 10.46 11.90 -22.87
C ASP A 266 10.60 13.43 -22.87
N ASP A 267 11.72 13.93 -23.38
CA ASP A 267 12.02 15.36 -23.40
C ASP A 267 10.99 16.15 -24.21
N THR A 268 10.42 15.58 -25.28
CA THR A 268 9.39 16.22 -26.09
C THR A 268 8.05 16.31 -25.36
N ILE A 269 7.70 15.29 -24.56
CA ILE A 269 6.51 15.31 -23.70
C ILE A 269 6.65 16.41 -22.64
N LEU A 270 7.81 16.50 -21.99
CA LEU A 270 8.07 17.56 -21.01
C LEU A 270 8.11 18.95 -21.66
N ALA A 271 8.72 19.08 -22.84
CA ALA A 271 8.77 20.35 -23.56
C ALA A 271 7.35 20.85 -23.89
N GLU A 272 6.48 19.96 -24.38
CA GLU A 272 5.07 20.28 -24.64
C GLU A 272 4.32 20.62 -23.35
N ALA A 273 4.47 19.81 -22.30
CA ALA A 273 3.77 20.02 -21.02
C ALA A 273 4.16 21.34 -20.34
N PHE A 274 5.44 21.71 -20.38
CA PHE A 274 5.97 22.94 -19.79
C PHE A 274 5.95 24.14 -20.75
N LYS A 275 5.45 23.95 -21.99
CA LYS A 275 5.39 24.99 -23.04
C LYS A 275 6.75 25.64 -23.31
N THR A 276 7.76 24.80 -23.47
CA THR A 276 9.16 25.19 -23.69
C THR A 276 9.80 24.33 -24.78
N ASP A 277 11.14 24.27 -24.84
CA ASP A 277 11.89 23.45 -25.79
C ASP A 277 12.69 22.32 -25.10
N VAL A 278 13.07 21.32 -25.89
CA VAL A 278 13.86 20.15 -25.44
C VAL A 278 15.17 20.58 -24.79
N ALA A 279 15.83 21.62 -25.30
CA ALA A 279 17.10 22.09 -24.75
C ALA A 279 16.93 22.63 -23.32
N THR A 280 15.83 23.30 -23.03
CA THR A 280 15.47 23.79 -21.70
C THR A 280 15.16 22.63 -20.76
N ILE A 281 14.41 21.63 -21.21
CA ILE A 281 14.17 20.41 -20.42
C ILE A 281 15.49 19.72 -20.07
N GLN A 282 16.39 19.54 -21.04
CA GLN A 282 17.69 18.92 -20.81
C GLN A 282 18.54 19.69 -19.80
N LYS A 283 18.47 21.04 -19.79
CA LYS A 283 19.11 21.86 -18.75
C LYS A 283 18.53 21.58 -17.36
N LEU A 284 17.20 21.46 -17.24
CA LEU A 284 16.55 21.13 -15.96
C LEU A 284 16.96 19.73 -15.47
N LYS A 285 16.96 18.73 -16.36
CA LYS A 285 17.41 17.37 -16.04
C LYS A 285 18.88 17.35 -15.59
N ALA A 286 19.75 18.09 -16.28
CA ALA A 286 21.17 18.17 -15.94
C ALA A 286 21.42 18.84 -14.59
N GLY A 287 20.64 19.87 -14.24
CA GLY A 287 20.76 20.56 -12.94
C GLY A 287 20.36 19.71 -11.73
N LEU A 288 19.55 18.65 -11.95
CA LEU A 288 19.10 17.72 -10.90
C LEU A 288 19.86 16.39 -10.91
N ALA A 289 20.80 16.20 -11.85
CA ALA A 289 21.59 14.99 -11.92
C ALA A 289 22.51 14.87 -10.68
N PRO A 290 22.73 13.66 -10.14
CA PRO A 290 23.71 13.46 -9.08
C PRO A 290 25.09 13.97 -9.52
N PRO A 291 25.93 14.45 -8.58
CA PRO A 291 27.31 14.81 -8.91
C PRO A 291 27.99 13.64 -9.61
N LYS A 292 28.67 13.91 -10.73
CA LYS A 292 29.52 12.89 -11.38
C LYS A 292 30.71 12.63 -10.43
N HIS A 293 30.75 11.42 -9.88
CA HIS A 293 31.89 10.91 -9.10
C HIS A 293 33.11 10.69 -10.01
#